data_AF-A0A433N9A2-F1
#
_entry.id   AF-A0A433N9A2-F1
#
_cell.length_a   1.000
_cell.length_b   1.000
_cell.length_c   1.000
_cell.angle_alpha   90.00
_cell.angle_beta   90.00
_cell.angle_gamma   90.00
#
_symmetry.space_group_name_H-M   'P 1'
#
loop_
_entity.id
_entity.type
_entity.pdbx_description
1 polymer ?
#
loop_
_entity_poly.entity_id
_entity_poly.type
_entity_poly.pdbx_seq_one_letter_code
_entity_poly.pdbx_strand_id
1 'polypeptide(L)'
;MSNSSPETVSQLNQEVKYGERNIAEGKLITFPNPRIGRRYNIDITLPEFTCKCPFSGYPDFATIHITYIPDEKVVELKALKLYINSYRDRYISHEESANQILDDFVAACDPLEATVKADFAPRGNVHTVIEVQHLKSKPN
;
A
#
# COMPACT_ATOMS: atom_id res chain seq x y z
N MET A 1 -47.95 -11.24 -28.63
CA MET A 1 -47.26 -9.99 -29.02
C MET A 1 -47.54 -8.96 -27.93
N SER A 2 -46.54 -8.63 -27.13
CA SER A 2 -46.42 -7.32 -26.43
C SER A 2 -45.15 -7.34 -25.59
N ASN A 3 -44.08 -6.90 -26.25
CA ASN A 3 -42.92 -6.19 -25.73
C ASN A 3 -42.29 -6.67 -24.41
N SER A 4 -41.28 -7.52 -24.56
CA SER A 4 -40.08 -7.45 -23.73
C SER A 4 -39.41 -6.08 -23.95
N SER A 5 -39.47 -5.21 -22.94
CA SER A 5 -38.85 -3.88 -22.97
C SER A 5 -37.33 -3.97 -23.19
N PRO A 6 -36.71 -3.07 -23.99
CA PRO A 6 -35.26 -3.09 -24.25
C PRO A 6 -34.39 -2.71 -23.04
N GLU A 7 -35.00 -2.35 -21.91
CA GLU A 7 -34.31 -1.74 -20.76
C GLU A 7 -33.46 -2.73 -19.95
N THR A 8 -33.53 -4.03 -20.23
CA THR A 8 -32.78 -5.06 -19.48
C THR A 8 -31.39 -5.36 -20.06
N VAL A 9 -30.95 -4.68 -21.14
CA VAL A 9 -29.62 -4.89 -21.75
C VAL A 9 -28.83 -3.58 -21.89
N SER A 10 -28.69 -2.79 -20.81
CA SER A 10 -27.62 -1.77 -20.73
C SER A 10 -26.58 -2.09 -19.65
N GLN A 11 -26.58 -3.32 -19.14
CA GLN A 11 -25.50 -3.81 -18.30
C GLN A 11 -24.27 -4.12 -19.15
N LEU A 12 -23.16 -3.49 -18.74
CA LEU A 12 -21.76 -3.92 -18.89
C LEU A 12 -21.06 -3.58 -20.20
N ASN A 13 -20.49 -2.37 -20.24
CA ASN A 13 -19.13 -2.12 -20.72
C ASN A 13 -18.68 -0.72 -20.29
N GLN A 14 -18.50 -0.51 -19.00
CA GLN A 14 -17.62 0.59 -18.58
C GLN A 14 -16.19 0.08 -18.71
N GLU A 15 -15.46 0.60 -19.68
CA GLU A 15 -14.05 0.28 -19.84
C GLU A 15 -13.31 0.62 -18.53
N VAL A 16 -12.69 -0.39 -17.91
CA VAL A 16 -11.91 -0.22 -16.67
C VAL A 16 -10.87 0.85 -16.90
N LYS A 17 -10.77 1.86 -16.03
CA LYS A 17 -9.85 2.98 -16.27
C LYS A 17 -8.40 2.51 -16.17
N TYR A 18 -7.49 3.14 -16.92
CA TYR A 18 -6.07 2.74 -16.93
C TYR A 18 -5.43 2.68 -15.53
N GLY A 19 -5.83 3.57 -14.62
CA GLY A 19 -5.35 3.59 -13.24
C GLY A 19 -5.82 2.37 -12.43
N GLU A 20 -7.06 1.95 -12.61
CA GLU A 20 -7.63 0.77 -11.95
C GLU A 20 -6.92 -0.51 -12.43
N ARG A 21 -6.66 -0.61 -13.73
CA ARG A 21 -5.86 -1.71 -14.30
C ARG A 21 -4.45 -1.76 -13.70
N ASN A 22 -3.76 -0.61 -13.68
CA ASN A 22 -2.41 -0.50 -13.12
C ASN A 22 -2.34 -0.84 -11.62
N ILE A 23 -3.39 -0.53 -10.85
CA ILE A 23 -3.46 -0.88 -9.43
C ILE A 23 -3.66 -2.38 -9.27
N ALA A 24 -4.57 -2.99 -10.04
CA ALA A 24 -4.84 -4.42 -9.97
C ALA A 24 -3.63 -5.28 -10.37
N GLU A 25 -2.82 -4.81 -11.31
CA GLU A 25 -1.59 -5.47 -11.77
C GLU A 25 -0.34 -5.04 -10.99
N GLY A 26 -0.47 -4.01 -10.15
CA GLY A 26 0.63 -3.36 -9.45
C GLY A 26 1.31 -4.30 -8.46
N LYS A 27 2.62 -4.47 -8.63
CA LYS A 27 3.49 -5.21 -7.69
C LYS A 27 4.65 -4.32 -7.31
N LEU A 28 5.21 -4.55 -6.12
CA LEU A 28 6.46 -3.89 -5.72
C LEU A 28 7.58 -4.28 -6.68
N ILE A 29 8.28 -3.27 -7.19
CA ILE A 29 9.43 -3.40 -8.06
C ILE A 29 10.59 -2.66 -7.42
N THR A 30 11.80 -3.17 -7.63
CA THR A 30 13.03 -2.57 -7.11
C THR A 30 14.04 -2.35 -8.22
N PHE A 31 15.00 -1.48 -7.96
CA PHE A 31 16.19 -1.30 -8.79
C PHE A 31 17.47 -1.35 -7.92
N PRO A 32 18.66 -1.56 -8.51
CA PRO A 32 19.90 -1.65 -7.74
C PRO A 32 20.19 -0.38 -6.94
N ASN A 33 20.65 -0.55 -5.69
CA ASN A 33 21.14 0.57 -4.88
C ASN A 33 22.39 1.17 -5.56
N PRO A 34 22.39 2.47 -5.91
CA PRO A 34 23.53 3.10 -6.58
C PRO A 34 24.77 3.27 -5.67
N ARG A 35 24.62 3.09 -4.36
CA ARG A 35 25.65 3.32 -3.34
C ARG A 35 25.67 2.20 -2.28
N ILE A 36 25.81 0.95 -2.75
CA ILE A 36 25.99 -0.23 -1.87
C ILE A 36 27.12 0.03 -0.85
N GLY A 37 26.87 -0.33 0.41
CA GLY A 37 27.81 -0.18 1.52
C GLY A 37 27.79 1.20 2.22
N ARG A 38 27.17 2.23 1.62
CA ARG A 38 26.90 3.49 2.32
C ARG A 38 25.49 3.47 2.89
N ARG A 39 25.36 3.63 4.21
CA ARG A 39 24.06 3.81 4.86
C ARG A 39 23.53 5.22 4.60
N TYR A 40 22.29 5.31 4.14
CA TYR A 40 21.55 6.55 3.96
C TYR A 40 20.05 6.29 4.16
N ASN A 41 19.32 7.30 4.64
CA ASN A 41 17.88 7.20 4.84
C ASN A 41 17.14 7.57 3.54
N ILE A 42 16.05 6.86 3.28
CA ILE A 42 15.03 7.24 2.31
C ILE A 42 13.72 7.39 3.07
N ASP A 43 13.15 8.59 3.03
CA ASP A 43 11.88 8.93 3.65
C ASP A 43 10.80 9.12 2.57
N ILE A 44 9.74 8.32 2.66
CA ILE A 44 8.62 8.31 1.70
C ILE A 44 7.34 8.62 2.44
N THR A 45 6.55 9.57 1.91
CA THR A 45 5.23 9.91 2.41
C THR A 45 4.17 9.60 1.36
N LEU A 46 3.16 8.82 1.74
CA LEU A 46 2.05 8.37 0.90
C LEU A 46 0.74 8.82 1.55
N PRO A 47 0.25 10.04 1.25
CA PRO A 47 -0.89 10.65 1.94
C PRO A 47 -2.27 10.13 1.50
N GLU A 48 -2.32 9.26 0.49
CA GLU A 48 -3.57 8.81 -0.16
C GLU A 48 -3.94 7.35 0.18
N PHE A 49 -3.42 6.80 1.29
CA PHE A 49 -3.82 5.45 1.71
C PHE A 49 -5.27 5.44 2.18
N THR A 50 -6.00 4.41 1.75
CA THR A 50 -7.33 4.11 2.24
C THR A 50 -7.61 2.61 2.16
N CYS A 51 -8.44 2.12 3.06
CA CYS A 51 -8.93 0.74 3.10
C CYS A 51 -10.35 0.68 3.67
N LYS A 52 -10.93 -0.51 3.77
CA LYS A 52 -12.23 -0.72 4.41
C LYS A 52 -12.07 -1.38 5.76
N CYS A 53 -12.77 -0.85 6.75
CA CYS A 53 -12.87 -1.47 8.07
C CYS A 53 -13.55 -2.86 7.97
N PRO A 54 -12.95 -3.93 8.51
CA PRO A 54 -13.46 -5.29 8.36
C PRO A 54 -14.83 -5.52 9.00
N PHE A 55 -15.18 -4.74 10.04
CA PHE A 55 -16.45 -4.90 10.76
C PHE A 55 -17.60 -4.09 10.16
N SER A 56 -17.32 -2.85 9.73
CA SER A 56 -18.36 -1.90 9.33
C SER A 56 -18.40 -1.64 7.82
N GLY A 57 -17.33 -1.96 7.10
CA GLY A 57 -17.15 -1.61 5.70
C GLY A 57 -16.94 -0.12 5.41
N TYR A 58 -16.92 0.75 6.44
CA TYR A 58 -16.59 2.16 6.23
C TYR A 58 -15.16 2.35 5.76
N PRO A 59 -14.90 3.36 4.90
CA PRO A 59 -13.55 3.68 4.49
C PRO A 59 -12.79 4.28 5.66
N ASP A 60 -11.58 3.80 5.87
CA ASP A 60 -10.58 4.41 6.74
C ASP A 60 -9.49 5.05 5.86
N PHE A 61 -8.89 6.14 6.33
CA PHE A 61 -7.86 6.90 5.61
C PHE A 61 -6.63 7.04 6.49
N ALA A 62 -5.44 7.03 5.90
CA ALA A 62 -4.19 7.26 6.62
C ALA A 62 -3.15 7.96 5.74
N THR A 63 -2.18 8.59 6.38
CA THR A 63 -0.88 8.87 5.74
C THR A 63 0.08 7.76 6.12
N ILE A 64 0.63 7.07 5.12
CA ILE A 64 1.66 6.05 5.34
C ILE A 64 3.02 6.72 5.16
N HIS A 65 3.88 6.56 6.17
CA HIS A 65 5.28 6.93 6.11
C HIS A 65 6.12 5.66 6.06
N ILE A 66 7.07 5.60 5.13
CA ILE A 66 8.07 4.56 5.06
C ILE A 66 9.44 5.22 5.14
N THR A 67 10.17 4.94 6.20
CA THR A 67 11.58 5.35 6.35
C THR A 67 12.43 4.09 6.33
N TYR A 68 13.43 4.01 5.46
CA TYR A 68 14.28 2.82 5.38
C TYR A 68 15.71 3.14 4.97
N ILE A 69 16.60 2.21 5.31
CA ILE A 69 17.99 2.18 4.86
C ILE A 69 18.12 1.02 3.87
N PRO A 70 18.35 1.28 2.57
CA PRO A 70 18.46 0.22 1.58
C PRO A 70 19.73 -0.60 1.78
N ASP A 71 19.65 -1.88 1.42
CA ASP A 71 20.82 -2.75 1.23
C ASP A 71 21.22 -2.78 -0.26
N GLU A 72 20.96 -3.87 -0.98
CA GLU A 72 21.30 -3.99 -2.40
C GLU A 72 20.26 -3.36 -3.33
N LYS A 73 19.04 -3.13 -2.84
CA LYS A 73 17.89 -2.72 -3.65
C LYS A 73 17.21 -1.48 -3.09
N VAL A 74 16.64 -0.69 -4.00
CA VAL A 74 15.82 0.50 -3.70
C VAL A 74 14.45 0.28 -4.34
N VAL A 75 13.38 0.62 -3.61
CA VAL A 75 12.01 0.50 -4.12
C VAL A 75 11.74 1.52 -5.24
N GLU A 76 11.01 1.11 -6.27
CA GLU A 76 10.54 2.02 -7.33
C GLU A 76 9.23 2.72 -6.88
N LEU A 77 9.20 4.05 -6.96
CA LEU A 77 8.15 4.86 -6.34
C LEU A 77 6.78 4.72 -6.99
N LYS A 78 6.70 4.52 -8.32
CA LYS A 78 5.42 4.30 -9.01
C LYS A 78 4.82 2.95 -8.59
N ALA A 79 5.62 1.89 -8.53
CA ALA A 79 5.23 0.57 -8.07
C ALA A 79 4.73 0.60 -6.62
N LEU A 80 5.47 1.27 -5.72
CA LEU A 80 5.06 1.48 -4.33
C LEU A 80 3.71 2.20 -4.23
N LYS A 81 3.52 3.29 -4.98
CA LYS A 81 2.24 4.01 -5.04
C LYS A 81 1.08 3.11 -5.49
N LEU A 82 1.28 2.32 -6.55
CA LEU A 82 0.23 1.42 -7.07
C LEU A 82 -0.11 0.30 -6.07
N TYR A 83 0.91 -0.26 -5.41
CA TYR A 83 0.75 -1.22 -4.33
C TYR A 83 -0.08 -0.65 -3.17
N ILE A 84 0.24 0.54 -2.70
CA ILE A 84 -0.50 1.22 -1.63
C ILE A 84 -1.95 1.49 -2.04
N ASN A 85 -2.18 1.93 -3.29
CA ASN A 85 -3.52 2.17 -3.81
C ASN A 85 -4.36 0.88 -3.94
N SER A 86 -3.74 -0.30 -3.96
CA SER A 86 -4.46 -1.59 -3.99
C SER A 86 -5.25 -1.86 -2.71
N TYR A 87 -4.96 -1.13 -1.62
CA TYR A 87 -5.66 -1.27 -0.34
C TYR A 87 -7.08 -0.71 -0.34
N ARG A 88 -7.42 0.15 -1.32
CA ARG A 88 -8.67 0.93 -1.34
C ARG A 88 -9.92 0.12 -1.02
N ASP A 89 -10.04 -1.06 -1.63
CA ASP A 89 -11.22 -1.92 -1.50
C ASP A 89 -10.99 -3.15 -0.60
N ARG A 90 -9.83 -3.23 0.06
CA ARG A 90 -9.49 -4.34 0.97
C ARG A 90 -10.13 -4.13 2.34
N TYR A 91 -10.73 -5.20 2.87
CA TYR A 91 -11.21 -5.26 4.25
C TYR A 91 -10.05 -5.68 5.16
N ILE A 92 -9.51 -4.75 5.94
CA ILE A 92 -8.28 -4.95 6.71
C ILE A 92 -8.23 -4.02 7.92
N SER A 93 -7.71 -4.48 9.06
CA SER A 93 -7.57 -3.63 10.25
C SER A 93 -6.40 -2.65 10.10
N HIS A 94 -6.35 -1.64 10.96
CA HIS A 94 -5.27 -0.63 10.93
C HIS A 94 -3.91 -1.29 11.23
N GLU A 95 -3.88 -2.16 12.23
CA GLU A 95 -2.70 -2.91 12.66
C GLU A 95 -2.18 -3.84 11.56
N GLU A 96 -3.09 -4.63 10.97
CA GLU A 96 -2.73 -5.58 9.92
C GLU A 96 -2.24 -4.84 8.66
N SER A 97 -2.85 -3.70 8.32
CA SER A 97 -2.40 -2.94 7.16
C SER A 97 -0.95 -2.45 7.30
N ALA A 98 -0.54 -1.99 8.49
CA ALA A 98 0.83 -1.54 8.72
C ALA A 98 1.84 -2.70 8.70
N ASN A 99 1.50 -3.83 9.31
CA ASN A 99 2.35 -5.04 9.32
C ASN A 99 2.52 -5.61 7.91
N GLN A 100 1.42 -5.81 7.18
CA GLN A 100 1.48 -6.33 5.81
C GLN A 100 2.27 -5.40 4.88
N ILE A 101 2.14 -4.08 5.02
CA ILE A 101 2.96 -3.13 4.24
C ILE A 101 4.44 -3.32 4.54
N LEU A 102 4.84 -3.46 5.81
CA LEU A 102 6.23 -3.69 6.18
C LEU A 102 6.74 -5.03 5.64
N ASP A 103 5.98 -6.11 5.81
CA ASP A 103 6.36 -7.46 5.39
C ASP A 103 6.58 -7.53 3.87
N ASP A 104 5.65 -7.00 3.08
CA ASP A 104 5.77 -6.98 1.62
C ASP A 104 6.91 -6.06 1.16
N PHE A 105 7.12 -4.94 1.86
CA PHE A 105 8.24 -4.03 1.59
C PHE A 105 9.58 -4.72 1.83
N VAL A 106 9.75 -5.38 2.98
CA VAL A 106 10.95 -6.16 3.33
C VAL A 106 11.17 -7.29 2.34
N ALA A 107 10.12 -8.03 1.97
CA ALA A 107 10.23 -9.09 0.97
C ALA A 107 10.67 -8.57 -0.41
N ALA A 108 10.27 -7.36 -0.79
CA ALA A 108 10.62 -6.77 -2.07
C ALA A 108 12.06 -6.25 -2.13
N CYS A 109 12.51 -5.48 -1.13
CA CYS A 109 13.79 -4.76 -1.18
C CYS A 109 14.85 -5.20 -0.16
N ASP A 110 14.51 -6.08 0.79
CA ASP A 110 15.42 -6.65 1.80
C ASP A 110 16.33 -5.59 2.46
N PRO A 111 15.74 -4.52 3.04
CA PRO A 111 16.47 -3.37 3.54
C PRO A 111 17.27 -3.71 4.80
N LEU A 112 18.27 -2.90 5.13
CA LEU A 112 18.99 -3.04 6.40
C LEU A 112 18.07 -2.73 7.58
N GLU A 113 17.30 -1.65 7.45
CA GLU A 113 16.33 -1.15 8.44
C GLU A 113 15.13 -0.59 7.69
N ALA A 114 13.92 -0.79 8.21
CA ALA A 114 12.72 -0.16 7.70
C ALA A 114 11.72 0.09 8.82
N THR A 115 11.07 1.24 8.78
CA THR A 115 9.95 1.60 9.65
C THR A 115 8.77 1.99 8.79
N VAL A 116 7.61 1.42 9.09
CA VAL A 116 6.32 1.84 8.54
C VAL A 116 5.52 2.48 9.67
N LYS A 117 5.15 3.75 9.50
CA LYS A 117 4.20 4.46 10.36
C LYS A 117 2.92 4.72 9.58
N ALA A 118 1.80 4.15 10.03
CA ALA A 118 0.47 4.41 9.51
C ALA A 118 -0.27 5.37 10.45
N ASP A 119 -0.43 6.62 10.00
CA ASP A 119 -1.09 7.69 10.75
C ASP A 119 -2.54 7.84 10.27
N PHE A 120 -3.48 7.18 10.95
CA PHE A 120 -4.88 7.11 10.52
C PHE A 120 -5.64 8.39 10.85
N ALA A 121 -6.58 8.79 9.98
CA ALA A 121 -7.52 9.85 10.28
C ALA A 121 -8.44 9.45 11.46
N PRO A 122 -8.85 10.41 12.33
CA PRO A 122 -9.69 10.08 13.47
C PRO A 122 -11.03 9.47 13.10
N ARG A 123 -11.49 8.49 13.88
CA ARG A 123 -12.80 7.86 13.76
C ARG A 123 -13.49 7.80 15.11
N GLY A 124 -14.71 8.33 15.20
CA GLY A 124 -15.44 8.39 16.46
C GLY A 124 -14.70 9.17 17.56
N ASN A 125 -13.97 10.22 17.17
CA ASN A 125 -13.05 11.01 18.01
C ASN A 125 -11.81 10.26 18.54
N VAL A 126 -11.48 9.09 17.99
CA VAL A 126 -10.26 8.35 18.34
C VAL A 126 -9.27 8.45 17.18
N HIS A 127 -8.04 8.89 17.49
CA HIS A 127 -6.90 8.95 16.58
C HIS A 127 -5.95 7.79 16.89
N THR A 128 -5.46 7.10 15.86
CA THR A 128 -4.58 5.94 16.03
C THR A 128 -3.39 6.06 15.09
N VAL A 129 -2.21 5.79 15.63
CA VAL A 129 -0.97 5.64 14.88
C VAL A 129 -0.42 4.25 15.14
N ILE A 130 -0.14 3.50 14.08
CA ILE A 130 0.52 2.21 14.15
C ILE A 130 1.94 2.38 13.60
N GLU A 131 2.94 1.94 14.37
CA GLU A 131 4.34 1.93 13.93
C GLU A 131 4.91 0.52 14.08
N VAL A 132 5.53 0.02 13.01
CA VAL A 132 6.18 -1.29 12.94
C VAL A 132 7.56 -1.15 12.33
N GLN A 133 8.51 -1.97 12.78
CA GLN A 133 9.92 -1.84 12.43
C GLN A 133 10.54 -3.20 12.06
N HIS A 134 11.46 -3.15 11.10
CA HIS A 134 12.30 -4.25 10.67
C HIS A 134 13.77 -3.87 10.86
N LEU A 135 14.56 -4.81 11.39
CA LEU A 135 16.01 -4.73 11.44
C LEU A 135 16.59 -6.04 10.90
N LYS A 136 17.41 -5.93 9.85
CA LYS A 136 18.07 -7.08 9.25
C LYS A 136 19.06 -7.68 10.25
N SER A 137 18.90 -8.97 10.54
CA SER A 137 19.85 -9.69 11.39
C SER A 137 21.19 -9.82 10.65
N LYS A 138 22.30 -9.63 11.37
CA LYS A 138 23.63 -9.87 10.77
C LYS A 138 23.72 -11.34 10.34
N PRO A 139 24.19 -11.65 9.12
CA PRO A 139 24.55 -13.02 8.80
C PRO A 139 25.65 -13.46 9.77
N ASN A 140 25.45 -14.62 10.41
CA ASN A 140 26.45 -15.29 11.23
C ASN A 140 27.65 -15.72 10.38
#